data_AF-A0A5C7AY50-F1
#
_entry.id   AF-A0A5C7AY50-F1
#
_cell.length_a   1.000
_cell.length_b   1.000
_cell.length_c   1.000
_cell.angle_alpha   90.00
_cell.angle_beta   90.00
_cell.angle_gamma   90.00
#
_symmetry.space_group_name_H-M   'P 1'
#
loop_
_entity.id
_entity.type
_entity.pdbx_description
1 polymer ?
#
loop_
_entity_poly.entity_id
_entity_poly.type
_entity_poly.pdbx_seq_one_letter_code
_entity_poly.pdbx_strand_id
1 'polypeptide(L)'
;MIKSVAGLVGVVVLLVGLVLSLVFLPEISTRLNSTSAELSSASPEPLADFSTEVVDGKDVETGLIAGNGLELVKANCTACHSSALILQNRFNREGWHSKIVWMQETQGLWDLGGNEAIILDYLAENYAPEESHGRRIPLTGIDWYELKE
;
A
#
# COMPACT_ATOMS: atom_id res chain seq x y z
N MET A 1 45.82 -26.86 47.01
CA MET A 1 45.40 -27.27 45.65
C MET A 1 44.02 -26.67 45.39
N ILE A 2 43.78 -26.15 44.16
CA ILE A 2 42.51 -25.57 43.66
C ILE A 2 42.17 -24.14 44.18
N LYS A 3 42.79 -23.10 43.61
CA LYS A 3 42.27 -21.70 43.67
C LYS A 3 42.12 -21.03 42.28
N SER A 4 42.36 -21.75 41.18
CA SER A 4 42.55 -21.13 39.85
C SER A 4 41.82 -21.82 38.69
N VAL A 5 40.83 -22.69 38.97
CA VAL A 5 40.06 -23.38 37.91
C VAL A 5 39.18 -22.40 37.15
N ALA A 6 38.54 -21.43 37.85
CA ALA A 6 37.75 -20.38 37.21
C ALA A 6 38.60 -19.48 36.29
N GLY A 7 39.84 -19.17 36.70
CA GLY A 7 40.78 -18.40 35.87
C GLY A 7 41.23 -19.16 34.62
N LEU A 8 41.48 -20.46 34.75
CA LEU A 8 41.83 -21.32 33.60
C LEU A 8 40.67 -21.41 32.60
N VAL A 9 39.43 -21.57 33.08
CA VAL A 9 38.23 -21.61 32.23
C VAL A 9 38.04 -20.27 31.50
N GLY A 10 38.25 -19.14 32.17
CA GLY A 10 38.17 -17.82 31.52
C GLY A 10 39.19 -17.64 30.39
N VAL A 11 40.43 -18.09 30.60
CA VAL A 11 41.47 -18.05 29.56
C VAL A 11 41.15 -18.99 28.40
N VAL A 12 40.63 -20.19 28.68
CA VAL A 12 40.23 -21.13 27.63
C VAL A 12 39.06 -20.57 26.80
N VAL A 13 38.07 -19.95 27.42
CA VAL A 13 36.94 -19.31 26.71
C VAL A 13 37.41 -18.17 25.82
N LEU A 14 38.35 -17.33 26.30
CA LEU A 14 38.93 -16.25 25.51
C LEU A 14 39.75 -16.78 24.32
N LEU A 15 40.54 -17.84 24.53
CA LEU A 15 41.32 -18.46 23.46
C LEU A 15 40.42 -19.12 22.41
N VAL A 16 39.38 -19.84 22.83
CA VAL A 16 38.40 -20.44 21.92
C VAL A 16 37.65 -19.35 21.16
N GLY A 17 37.23 -18.26 21.81
CA GLY A 17 36.59 -17.12 21.15
C GLY A 17 37.49 -16.44 20.12
N LEU A 18 38.78 -16.26 20.43
CA LEU A 18 39.76 -15.68 19.50
C LEU A 18 40.02 -16.62 18.30
N VAL A 19 40.14 -17.93 18.53
CA VAL A 19 40.29 -18.92 17.46
C VAL A 19 39.04 -18.96 16.58
N LEU A 20 37.84 -18.97 17.16
CA LEU A 20 36.60 -18.90 16.40
C LEU A 20 36.54 -17.59 15.60
N SER A 21 36.87 -16.45 16.20
CA SER A 21 36.92 -15.18 15.49
C SER A 21 37.88 -15.24 14.29
N LEU A 22 39.09 -15.77 14.46
CA LEU A 22 40.07 -15.90 13.36
C LEU A 22 39.62 -16.87 12.24
N VAL A 23 38.90 -17.93 12.58
CA VAL A 23 38.35 -18.91 11.62
C VAL A 23 37.15 -18.34 10.87
N PHE A 24 36.31 -17.51 11.51
CA PHE A 24 35.10 -16.91 10.93
C PHE A 24 35.33 -15.51 10.31
N LEU A 25 36.48 -14.87 10.54
CA LEU A 25 36.89 -13.62 9.88
C LEU A 25 36.75 -13.61 8.34
N PRO A 26 37.14 -14.65 7.58
CA PRO A 26 36.99 -14.65 6.11
C PRO A 26 35.52 -14.65 5.67
N GLU A 27 34.62 -15.32 6.41
CA GLU A 27 33.18 -15.34 6.11
C GLU A 27 32.50 -14.00 6.44
N ILE A 28 32.91 -13.36 7.53
CA ILE A 28 32.41 -12.03 7.90
C ILE A 28 32.91 -10.97 6.91
N SER A 29 34.17 -11.06 6.49
CA SER A 29 34.76 -10.14 5.50
C SER A 29 34.02 -10.23 4.15
N THR A 30 33.74 -11.44 3.66
CA THR A 30 32.98 -11.62 2.41
C THR A 30 31.54 -11.09 2.50
N ARG A 31 30.87 -11.27 3.65
CA ARG A 31 29.52 -10.72 3.90
C ARG A 31 29.51 -9.19 3.95
N LEU A 32 30.44 -8.57 4.68
CA LEU A 32 30.56 -7.11 4.77
C LEU A 32 30.95 -6.48 3.43
N ASN A 33 31.82 -7.14 2.65
CA ASN A 33 32.19 -6.69 1.32
C ASN A 33 31.00 -6.80 0.33
N SER A 34 30.14 -7.80 0.50
CA SER A 34 28.89 -7.94 -0.27
C SER A 34 27.87 -6.85 0.05
N THR A 35 27.72 -6.44 1.32
CA THR A 35 26.85 -5.32 1.71
C THR A 35 27.38 -3.96 1.25
N SER A 36 28.70 -3.80 1.23
CA SER A 36 29.35 -2.55 0.79
C SER A 36 29.26 -2.36 -0.73
N ALA A 37 29.23 -3.46 -1.49
CA ALA A 37 29.11 -3.43 -2.95
C ALA A 37 27.70 -3.03 -3.43
N GLU A 38 26.63 -3.31 -2.67
CA GLU A 38 25.27 -2.84 -3.00
C GLU A 38 25.05 -1.35 -2.69
N LEU A 39 25.77 -0.77 -1.74
CA LEU A 39 25.57 0.64 -1.36
C LEU A 39 26.32 1.65 -2.27
N SER A 40 27.26 1.18 -3.08
CA SER A 40 28.17 2.08 -3.83
C SER A 40 27.99 2.08 -5.36
N SER A 41 27.07 1.29 -5.93
CA SER A 41 27.01 1.12 -7.40
C SER A 41 25.67 1.44 -8.07
N ALA A 42 24.79 2.19 -7.43
CA ALA A 42 23.70 2.83 -8.14
C ALA A 42 23.53 4.25 -7.61
N SER A 43 24.03 5.22 -8.37
CA SER A 43 23.39 6.54 -8.38
C SER A 43 21.91 6.27 -8.67
N PRO A 44 20.96 6.59 -7.78
CA PRO A 44 19.57 6.52 -8.19
C PRO A 44 19.45 7.54 -9.33
N GLU A 45 19.19 7.04 -10.54
CA GLU A 45 18.57 7.88 -11.55
C GLU A 45 17.37 8.57 -10.90
N PRO A 46 17.06 9.83 -11.25
CA PRO A 46 15.89 10.48 -10.70
C PRO A 46 14.71 9.54 -10.93
N LEU A 47 14.07 9.07 -9.85
CA LEU A 47 12.85 8.25 -9.87
C LEU A 47 11.65 9.09 -10.36
N ALA A 48 11.86 9.88 -11.42
CA ALA A 48 10.89 10.82 -12.00
C ALA A 48 9.95 10.12 -13.00
N ASP A 49 9.75 8.81 -12.85
CA ASP A 49 8.77 8.06 -13.63
C ASP A 49 8.10 6.99 -12.77
N PHE A 50 7.52 7.41 -11.65
CA PHE A 50 6.48 6.65 -10.96
C PHE A 50 5.14 7.36 -11.23
N SER A 51 4.50 6.91 -12.32
CA SER A 51 3.04 6.86 -12.49
C SER A 51 2.22 8.10 -12.08
N THR A 52 2.57 9.27 -12.64
CA THR A 52 1.67 10.44 -12.70
C THR A 52 1.14 10.69 -14.12
N GLU A 53 1.07 9.64 -14.93
CA GLU A 53 0.47 9.75 -16.25
C GLU A 53 -1.06 9.82 -16.11
N VAL A 54 -1.64 10.92 -16.61
CA VAL A 54 -3.08 11.13 -16.67
C VAL A 54 -3.51 11.11 -18.12
N VAL A 55 -4.39 10.17 -18.49
CA VAL A 55 -4.95 10.04 -19.83
C VAL A 55 -6.47 10.20 -19.72
N ASP A 56 -7.05 11.04 -20.58
CA ASP A 56 -8.48 11.36 -20.59
C ASP A 56 -9.05 11.81 -19.22
N GLY A 57 -8.23 12.55 -18.47
CA GLY A 57 -8.60 13.06 -17.14
C GLY A 57 -8.65 11.98 -16.06
N LYS A 58 -8.06 10.81 -16.28
CA LYS A 58 -7.93 9.74 -15.29
C LYS A 58 -6.48 9.34 -15.09
N ASP A 59 -6.14 9.04 -13.85
CA ASP A 59 -4.86 8.44 -13.48
C ASP A 59 -4.74 7.07 -14.13
N VAL A 60 -3.65 6.82 -14.87
CA VAL A 60 -3.47 5.58 -15.65
C VAL A 60 -3.36 4.35 -14.73
N GLU A 61 -2.78 4.51 -13.55
CA GLU A 61 -2.55 3.41 -12.60
C GLU A 61 -3.85 2.96 -11.93
N THR A 62 -4.65 3.90 -11.44
CA THR A 62 -5.83 3.62 -10.62
C THR A 62 -7.15 3.74 -11.39
N GLY A 63 -7.16 4.38 -12.55
CA GLY A 63 -8.37 4.73 -13.29
C GLY A 63 -9.23 5.78 -12.58
N LEU A 64 -8.74 6.37 -11.47
CA LEU A 64 -9.44 7.40 -10.72
C LEU A 64 -9.39 8.74 -11.46
N ILE A 65 -10.40 9.60 -11.26
CA ILE A 65 -10.47 10.92 -11.90
C ILE A 65 -9.33 11.80 -11.38
N ALA A 66 -8.57 12.42 -12.27
CA ALA A 66 -7.51 13.35 -11.88
C ALA A 66 -8.10 14.60 -11.20
N GLY A 67 -7.54 14.98 -10.06
CA GLY A 67 -8.05 16.13 -9.31
C GLY A 67 -7.41 16.32 -7.95
N ASN A 68 -7.80 17.38 -7.25
CA ASN A 68 -7.35 17.66 -5.90
C ASN A 68 -7.77 16.55 -4.94
N GLY A 69 -6.82 15.94 -4.23
CA GLY A 69 -7.07 14.82 -3.32
C GLY A 69 -6.83 13.44 -3.93
N LEU A 70 -6.61 13.32 -5.25
CA LEU A 70 -6.27 12.05 -5.90
C LEU A 70 -5.07 11.37 -5.22
N GLU A 71 -3.97 12.07 -5.03
CA GLU A 71 -2.75 11.49 -4.45
C GLU A 71 -2.96 11.03 -2.99
N LEU A 72 -3.82 11.72 -2.23
CA LEU A 72 -4.19 11.28 -0.89
C LEU A 72 -5.02 10.00 -0.94
N VAL A 73 -5.94 9.88 -1.91
CA VAL A 73 -6.71 8.65 -2.11
C VAL A 73 -5.84 7.50 -2.60
N LYS A 74 -4.92 7.73 -3.53
CA LYS A 74 -3.92 6.74 -3.96
C LYS A 74 -3.11 6.25 -2.75
N ALA A 75 -2.53 7.16 -2.00
CA ALA A 75 -1.68 6.81 -0.86
C ALA A 75 -2.42 6.03 0.25
N ASN A 76 -3.69 6.36 0.53
CA ASN A 76 -4.40 5.83 1.70
C ASN A 76 -5.45 4.76 1.38
N CYS A 77 -6.07 4.80 0.20
CA CYS A 77 -7.20 3.94 -0.13
C CYS A 77 -6.83 2.78 -1.07
N THR A 78 -5.65 2.81 -1.70
CA THR A 78 -5.16 1.71 -2.56
C THR A 78 -4.03 0.90 -1.95
N ALA A 79 -3.67 1.15 -0.69
CA ALA A 79 -2.60 0.44 0.02
C ALA A 79 -2.94 -1.04 0.32
N CYS A 80 -4.22 -1.36 0.50
CA CYS A 80 -4.66 -2.71 0.89
C CYS A 80 -5.39 -3.47 -0.23
N HIS A 81 -5.98 -2.76 -1.18
CA HIS A 81 -6.77 -3.33 -2.28
C HIS A 81 -6.85 -2.35 -3.46
N SER A 82 -7.26 -2.85 -4.63
CA SER A 82 -7.39 -2.05 -5.85
C SER A 82 -8.40 -0.90 -5.72
N SER A 83 -8.15 0.19 -6.46
CA SER A 83 -9.07 1.30 -6.70
C SER A 83 -10.40 0.89 -7.34
N ALA A 84 -10.50 -0.34 -7.89
CA ALA A 84 -11.75 -0.88 -8.42
C ALA A 84 -12.91 -0.82 -7.40
N LEU A 85 -12.62 -0.98 -6.09
CA LEU A 85 -13.64 -0.83 -5.04
C LEU A 85 -14.19 0.59 -4.94
N ILE A 86 -13.39 1.62 -5.22
CA ILE A 86 -13.87 3.00 -5.29
C ILE A 86 -14.72 3.16 -6.54
N LEU A 87 -14.22 2.72 -7.70
CA LEU A 87 -14.88 2.88 -9.00
C LEU A 87 -16.24 2.20 -9.09
N GLN A 88 -16.44 1.05 -8.44
CA GLN A 88 -17.69 0.30 -8.48
C GLN A 88 -18.77 0.82 -7.51
N ASN A 89 -18.37 1.64 -6.54
CA ASN A 89 -19.27 2.12 -5.49
C ASN A 89 -19.62 3.58 -5.71
N ARG A 90 -20.80 3.97 -5.23
CA ARG A 90 -21.26 5.36 -5.20
C ARG A 90 -21.87 5.66 -3.85
N PHE A 91 -21.30 6.64 -3.16
CA PHE A 91 -21.78 7.08 -1.86
C PHE A 91 -21.77 8.61 -1.80
N ASN A 92 -22.72 9.19 -1.07
CA ASN A 92 -22.59 10.59 -0.69
C ASN A 92 -21.42 10.73 0.31
N ARG A 93 -21.08 11.97 0.68
CA ARG A 93 -19.98 12.23 1.62
C ARG A 93 -20.09 11.44 2.93
N GLU A 94 -21.27 11.42 3.53
CA GLU A 94 -21.52 10.71 4.80
C GLU A 94 -21.38 9.19 4.65
N GLY A 95 -21.80 8.67 3.50
CA GLY A 95 -21.64 7.27 3.14
C GLY A 95 -20.16 6.90 3.00
N TRP A 96 -19.36 7.72 2.32
CA TRP A 96 -17.90 7.52 2.25
C TRP A 96 -17.24 7.58 3.62
N HIS A 97 -17.61 8.56 4.46
CA HIS A 97 -17.13 8.67 5.84
C HIS A 97 -17.46 7.40 6.65
N SER A 98 -18.69 6.90 6.52
CA SER A 98 -19.11 5.66 7.18
C SER A 98 -18.28 4.45 6.74
N LYS A 99 -17.80 4.42 5.49
CA LYS A 99 -16.88 3.38 5.01
C LYS A 99 -15.48 3.55 5.58
N ILE A 100 -14.96 4.76 5.66
CA ILE A 100 -13.66 5.05 6.29
C ILE A 100 -13.67 4.59 7.75
N VAL A 101 -14.67 5.01 8.53
CA VAL A 101 -14.83 4.60 9.93
C VAL A 101 -14.90 3.08 10.05
N TRP A 102 -15.71 2.42 9.23
CA TRP A 102 -15.78 0.96 9.23
C TRP A 102 -14.42 0.29 8.91
N MET A 103 -13.65 0.83 7.96
CA MET A 103 -12.30 0.33 7.64
C MET A 103 -11.32 0.56 8.79
N GLN A 104 -11.41 1.68 9.51
CA GLN A 104 -10.59 1.95 10.69
C GLN A 104 -10.92 0.98 11.83
N GLU A 105 -12.20 0.73 12.07
CA GLU A 105 -12.66 -0.16 13.14
C GLU A 105 -12.37 -1.64 12.86
N THR A 106 -12.45 -2.07 11.60
CA THR A 106 -12.47 -3.51 11.27
C THR A 106 -11.34 -3.99 10.37
N GLN A 107 -10.78 -3.12 9.53
CA GLN A 107 -9.75 -3.48 8.53
C GLN A 107 -8.36 -2.93 8.89
N GLY A 108 -8.25 -2.15 9.97
CA GLY A 108 -6.99 -1.57 10.41
C GLY A 108 -6.52 -0.39 9.56
N LEU A 109 -7.45 0.32 8.89
CA LEU A 109 -7.11 1.61 8.28
C LEU A 109 -6.62 2.56 9.39
N TRP A 110 -5.51 3.23 9.13
CA TRP A 110 -4.93 4.16 10.09
C TRP A 110 -5.78 5.45 10.21
N ASP A 111 -5.48 6.24 11.25
CA ASP A 111 -6.04 7.58 11.40
C ASP A 111 -5.55 8.48 10.25
N LEU A 112 -6.49 9.01 9.48
CA LEU A 112 -6.23 9.88 8.33
C LEU A 112 -6.00 11.34 8.75
N GLY A 113 -6.33 11.70 9.99
CA GLY A 113 -6.16 13.05 10.53
C GLY A 113 -6.75 14.13 9.63
N GLY A 114 -5.99 15.21 9.40
CA GLY A 114 -6.41 16.32 8.55
C GLY A 114 -6.66 15.96 7.07
N ASN A 115 -6.16 14.79 6.61
CA ASN A 115 -6.34 14.36 5.23
C ASN A 115 -7.75 13.81 4.97
N GLU A 116 -8.46 13.36 6.01
CA GLU A 116 -9.76 12.74 5.86
C GLU A 116 -10.76 13.65 5.16
N ALA A 117 -10.79 14.93 5.54
CA ALA A 117 -11.69 15.90 4.92
C ALA A 117 -11.45 16.05 3.41
N ILE A 118 -10.18 16.07 2.99
CA ILE A 118 -9.79 16.21 1.58
C ILE A 118 -10.13 14.94 0.79
N ILE A 119 -9.89 13.77 1.40
CA ILE A 119 -10.26 12.47 0.82
C ILE A 119 -11.78 12.41 0.63
N LEU A 120 -12.56 12.83 1.63
CA LEU A 120 -14.02 12.86 1.56
C LEU A 120 -14.53 13.87 0.53
N ASP A 121 -13.89 15.04 0.39
CA ASP A 121 -14.21 16.02 -0.65
C ASP A 121 -14.05 15.40 -2.02
N TYR A 122 -12.88 14.81 -2.28
CA TYR A 122 -12.58 14.16 -3.55
C TYR A 122 -13.55 13.01 -3.86
N LEU A 123 -13.79 12.10 -2.91
CA LEU A 123 -14.67 10.95 -3.13
C LEU A 123 -16.13 11.36 -3.37
N ALA A 124 -16.61 12.37 -2.64
CA ALA A 124 -17.97 12.88 -2.82
C ALA A 124 -18.13 13.66 -4.14
N GLU A 125 -17.14 14.44 -4.54
CA GLU A 125 -17.18 15.20 -5.79
C GLU A 125 -17.15 14.27 -7.01
N ASN A 126 -16.29 13.25 -6.98
CA ASN A 126 -16.01 12.42 -8.15
C ASN A 126 -16.81 11.11 -8.20
N TYR A 127 -17.30 10.63 -7.05
CA TYR A 127 -17.95 9.31 -6.92
C TYR A 127 -19.24 9.33 -6.08
N ALA A 128 -19.97 10.44 -6.11
CA ALA A 128 -21.33 10.52 -5.58
C ALA A 128 -22.36 9.76 -6.45
N PRO A 129 -23.48 9.30 -5.87
CA PRO A 129 -24.57 8.71 -6.64
C PRO A 129 -25.08 9.67 -7.71
N GLU A 130 -25.16 9.18 -8.94
CA GLU A 130 -25.86 9.83 -10.04
C GLU A 130 -27.37 9.53 -9.92
N GLU A 131 -28.20 10.17 -10.75
CA GLU A 131 -29.65 9.91 -10.73
C GLU A 131 -29.95 8.42 -10.79
N SER A 132 -30.86 7.98 -9.93
CA SER A 132 -31.04 6.57 -9.60
C SER A 132 -31.69 5.79 -10.74
N HIS A 133 -30.89 5.36 -11.69
CA HIS A 133 -31.24 4.22 -12.51
C HIS A 133 -30.90 2.96 -11.73
N GLY A 134 -31.92 2.18 -11.35
CA GLY A 134 -31.67 0.82 -10.90
C GLY A 134 -30.86 0.06 -11.96
N ARG A 135 -30.26 -1.09 -11.60
CA ARG A 135 -29.45 -1.91 -12.56
C ARG A 135 -30.13 -2.15 -13.92
N ARG A 136 -31.45 -2.09 -13.98
CA ARG A 136 -32.23 -2.19 -15.22
C ARG A 136 -33.09 -0.96 -15.37
N ILE A 137 -32.83 -0.22 -16.43
CA ILE A 137 -33.75 0.81 -16.92
C ILE A 137 -35.02 0.08 -17.38
N PRO A 138 -36.23 0.59 -17.07
CA PRO A 138 -37.46 0.06 -17.63
C PRO A 138 -37.37 0.03 -19.16
N LEU A 139 -37.69 -1.11 -19.75
CA LEU A 139 -37.79 -1.23 -21.20
C LEU A 139 -38.89 -0.27 -21.70
N THR A 140 -38.59 0.52 -22.72
CA THR A 140 -39.54 1.45 -23.36
C THR A 140 -39.77 1.01 -24.81
N GLY A 141 -40.97 1.22 -25.33
CA GLY A 141 -41.30 0.90 -26.73
C GLY A 141 -41.38 -0.60 -27.05
N ILE A 142 -41.77 -1.44 -26.08
CA ILE A 142 -41.93 -2.88 -26.32
C ILE A 142 -43.27 -3.14 -27.01
N ASP A 143 -43.23 -3.76 -28.18
CA ASP A 143 -44.38 -4.40 -28.82
C ASP A 143 -44.28 -5.92 -28.60
N TRP A 144 -45.24 -6.47 -27.86
CA TRP A 144 -45.25 -7.89 -27.53
C TRP A 144 -45.95 -8.66 -28.66
N TYR A 145 -45.32 -9.73 -29.16
CA TYR A 145 -45.99 -10.58 -30.13
C TYR A 145 -47.06 -11.45 -29.45
N GLU A 146 -48.17 -11.67 -30.14
CA GLU A 146 -49.22 -12.58 -29.69
C GLU A 146 -48.77 -14.04 -29.83
N LEU A 147 -48.85 -14.78 -28.73
CA LEU A 147 -48.62 -16.23 -28.73
C LEU A 147 -49.86 -16.91 -29.32
N LYS A 148 -49.67 -17.65 -30.41
CA LYS A 148 -50.73 -18.50 -30.99
C LYS A 148 -50.86 -19.78 -30.15
N GLU A 149 -52.10 -20.13 -29.82
CA GLU A 149 -52.45 -21.41 -29.17
C GLU A 149 -52.14 -22.62 -30.05
#